data_AF-A0A7X2NS11-F1
#
_entry.id   AF-A0A7X2NS11-F1
#
_cell.length_a   1.000
_cell.length_b   1.000
_cell.length_c   1.000
_cell.angle_alpha   90.00
_cell.angle_beta   90.00
_cell.angle_gamma   90.00
#
_symmetry.space_group_name_H-M   'P 1'
#
loop_
_entity.id
_entity.type
_entity.pdbx_description
1 polymer ?
#
loop_
_entity_poly.entity_id
_entity_poly.type
_entity_poly.pdbx_seq_one_letter_code
_entity_poly.pdbx_strand_id
1 'polypeptide(L)'
;MKMMKQIAGVLGSALIYISSAGFTSSSFSLTKLQNYYKEFKSTPIEVASSSSIKTYEDYRGITAVGSAQYQYIHNHMTVDQTTGLLYDEDGFIGVALGYNFGDIGTRYYFELDTGITIPVVKVDAKAAVDASDGWTANSNGSVLEFVIDSDIATSYFGGTNGLASSGNFNNYEYLKGNIVGIELVSDEKADDGSVVYETSQTASVKSDEDSDHIQVVQGGYSD
;
A
#
# COMPACT_ATOMS: atom_id res chain seq x y z
N MET A 1 52.72 -16.65 41.50
CA MET A 1 51.29 -16.39 41.80
C MET A 1 50.73 -15.54 40.66
N LYS A 2 49.68 -15.97 39.95
CA LYS A 2 49.06 -15.17 38.87
C LYS A 2 48.02 -14.22 39.46
N MET A 3 48.02 -12.96 39.03
CA MET A 3 46.87 -12.05 39.16
C MET A 3 46.40 -11.70 37.75
N MET A 4 45.15 -12.07 37.43
CA MET A 4 44.48 -11.67 36.21
C MET A 4 43.76 -10.35 36.47
N LYS A 5 44.06 -9.31 35.68
CA LYS A 5 43.18 -8.13 35.60
C LYS A 5 41.95 -8.52 34.79
N GLN A 6 40.78 -8.54 35.41
CA GLN A 6 39.53 -8.54 34.65
C GLN A 6 39.29 -7.13 34.11
N ILE A 7 39.06 -7.02 32.80
CA ILE A 7 38.55 -5.82 32.17
C ILE A 7 37.04 -5.98 32.10
N ALA A 8 36.31 -5.27 32.95
CA ALA A 8 34.86 -5.21 32.89
C ALA A 8 34.45 -4.27 31.74
N GLY A 9 34.22 -4.84 30.56
CA GLY A 9 33.66 -4.09 29.43
C GLY A 9 32.21 -3.75 29.70
N VAL A 10 31.92 -2.48 30.00
CA VAL A 10 30.53 -1.99 30.08
C VAL A 10 30.00 -1.85 28.67
N LEU A 11 29.30 -2.88 28.20
CA LEU A 11 28.42 -2.81 27.04
C LEU A 11 27.24 -1.89 27.39
N GLY A 12 27.41 -0.61 27.09
CA GLY A 12 26.33 0.38 27.12
C GLY A 12 25.35 0.11 25.98
N SER A 13 24.42 -0.81 26.18
CA SER A 13 23.31 -1.04 25.26
C SER A 13 22.44 0.21 25.19
N ALA A 14 22.67 1.05 24.17
CA ALA A 14 21.78 2.14 23.85
C ALA A 14 20.45 1.55 23.36
N LEU A 15 19.44 1.53 24.24
CA LEU A 15 18.06 1.32 23.79
C LEU A 15 17.67 2.54 22.95
N ILE A 16 17.78 2.41 21.63
CA ILE A 16 17.09 3.29 20.70
C ILE A 16 15.60 3.02 20.92
N TYR A 17 14.95 3.90 21.67
CA TYR A 17 13.49 3.96 21.71
C TYR A 17 13.03 4.42 20.33
N ILE A 18 12.75 3.45 19.45
CA ILE A 18 11.96 3.68 18.25
C ILE A 18 10.57 4.08 18.76
N SER A 19 10.32 5.39 18.80
CA SER A 19 9.00 5.91 19.10
C SER A 19 8.06 5.45 17.99
N SER A 20 7.05 4.65 18.34
CA SER A 20 5.96 4.28 17.46
C SER A 20 5.09 5.50 17.18
N ALA A 21 5.59 6.39 16.33
CA ALA A 21 4.81 7.43 15.68
C ALA A 21 3.86 6.75 14.69
N GLY A 22 2.73 6.25 15.21
CA GLY A 22 1.67 5.66 14.39
C GLY A 22 1.21 6.65 13.33
N PHE A 23 0.69 6.13 12.22
CA PHE A 23 0.32 6.93 11.07
C PHE A 23 -0.63 8.06 11.46
N THR A 24 -0.29 9.29 11.07
CA THR A 24 -1.21 10.43 11.19
C THR A 24 -1.69 10.81 9.80
N SER A 25 -2.99 10.65 9.55
CA SER A 25 -3.61 10.94 8.24
C SER A 25 -3.35 12.39 7.78
N SER A 26 -3.30 13.33 8.72
CA SER A 26 -2.91 14.73 8.51
C SER A 26 -1.46 14.95 8.02
N SER A 27 -0.60 13.93 8.03
CA SER A 27 0.76 13.96 7.48
C SER A 27 0.89 13.20 6.15
N PHE A 28 -0.17 12.51 5.71
CA PHE A 28 -0.18 11.81 4.45
C PHE A 28 -0.50 12.77 3.29
N SER A 29 0.02 12.44 2.12
CA SER A 29 -0.27 13.15 0.88
C SER A 29 -0.15 12.15 -0.24
N LEU A 30 -1.11 12.16 -1.17
CA LEU A 30 -1.11 11.25 -2.32
C LEU A 30 0.13 11.44 -3.21
N THR A 31 0.79 12.60 -3.14
CA THR A 31 2.11 12.83 -3.77
C THR A 31 3.19 11.83 -3.32
N LYS A 32 3.07 11.27 -2.10
CA LYS A 32 4.01 10.27 -1.56
C LYS A 32 3.91 8.92 -2.28
N LEU A 33 2.78 8.59 -2.91
CA LEU A 33 2.58 7.32 -3.63
C LEU A 33 3.53 7.16 -4.84
N GLN A 34 4.00 8.26 -5.42
CA GLN A 34 4.94 8.26 -6.54
C GLN A 34 6.40 7.95 -6.12
N ASN A 35 6.73 8.06 -4.83
CA ASN A 35 8.05 7.74 -4.28
C ASN A 35 7.86 6.98 -2.95
N TYR A 36 6.96 6.01 -2.96
CA TYR A 36 6.56 5.31 -1.73
C TYR A 36 7.66 4.36 -1.25
N TYR A 37 7.80 4.25 0.07
CA TYR A 37 8.85 3.48 0.74
C TYR A 37 8.20 2.30 1.44
N LYS A 38 8.58 1.07 1.05
CA LYS A 38 7.98 -0.18 1.54
C LYS A 38 8.44 -0.51 2.96
N GLU A 39 7.82 0.15 3.95
CA GLU A 39 8.12 -0.04 5.37
C GLU A 39 8.03 -1.49 5.86
N PHE A 40 7.28 -2.35 5.16
CA PHE A 40 7.04 -3.75 5.51
C PHE A 40 7.62 -4.70 4.48
N LYS A 41 8.07 -5.87 4.95
CA LYS A 41 8.51 -6.97 4.09
C LYS A 41 7.31 -7.51 3.34
N SER A 42 7.50 -7.83 2.06
CA SER A 42 6.43 -8.27 1.16
C SER A 42 6.92 -9.37 0.21
N THR A 43 5.99 -10.10 -0.40
CA THR A 43 6.27 -11.17 -1.37
C THR A 43 5.38 -10.99 -2.61
N PRO A 44 5.94 -10.97 -3.84
CA PRO A 44 5.17 -10.89 -5.07
C PRO A 44 4.13 -12.02 -5.22
N ILE A 45 2.95 -11.67 -5.71
CA ILE A 45 1.87 -12.59 -6.08
C ILE A 45 1.43 -12.36 -7.53
N GLU A 46 0.57 -13.23 -8.06
CA GLU A 46 0.10 -13.12 -9.44
C GLU A 46 -0.78 -11.88 -9.67
N VAL A 47 -0.50 -11.13 -10.74
CA VAL A 47 -1.30 -9.97 -11.15
C VAL A 47 -2.56 -10.45 -11.85
N ALA A 48 -3.64 -10.60 -11.08
CA ALA A 48 -4.91 -11.15 -11.57
C ALA A 48 -5.55 -10.36 -12.73
N SER A 49 -5.26 -9.06 -12.85
CA SER A 49 -5.64 -8.22 -13.98
C SER A 49 -4.79 -6.95 -14.01
N SER A 50 -4.38 -6.54 -15.21
CA SER A 50 -3.69 -5.26 -15.43
C SER A 50 -4.64 -4.07 -15.60
N SER A 51 -5.94 -4.25 -15.35
CA SER A 51 -6.93 -3.17 -15.49
C SER A 51 -6.52 -1.92 -14.73
N SER A 52 -6.47 -0.80 -15.45
CA SER A 52 -6.24 0.52 -14.86
C SER A 52 -7.46 1.03 -14.08
N ILE A 53 -8.66 0.46 -14.28
CA ILE A 53 -9.91 0.91 -13.63
C ILE A 53 -9.87 0.63 -12.13
N LYS A 54 -10.10 1.68 -11.33
CA LYS A 54 -10.12 1.63 -9.87
C LYS A 54 -11.42 2.28 -9.40
N THR A 55 -12.41 1.46 -9.05
CA THR A 55 -13.74 1.92 -8.64
C THR A 55 -13.73 2.42 -7.19
N TYR A 56 -14.89 2.76 -6.62
CA TYR A 56 -15.04 3.03 -5.20
C TYR A 56 -16.44 2.70 -4.69
N GLU A 57 -16.54 2.49 -3.38
CA GLU A 57 -17.79 2.40 -2.65
C GLU A 57 -17.75 3.24 -1.37
N ASP A 58 -18.92 3.56 -0.82
CA ASP A 58 -19.02 4.32 0.42
C ASP A 58 -18.98 3.37 1.63
N TYR A 59 -18.07 3.62 2.57
CA TYR A 59 -17.91 2.78 3.77
C TYR A 59 -19.21 2.65 4.59
N ARG A 60 -20.12 3.63 4.49
CA ARG A 60 -21.41 3.69 5.19
C ARG A 60 -22.44 2.73 4.57
N GLY A 61 -22.17 2.16 3.39
CA GLY A 61 -22.92 1.05 2.81
C GLY A 61 -22.68 -0.30 3.53
N ILE A 62 -21.50 -0.45 4.14
CA ILE A 62 -21.11 -1.63 4.91
C ILE A 62 -21.82 -1.56 6.28
N THR A 63 -23.06 -2.03 6.32
CA THR A 63 -24.00 -1.83 7.45
C THR A 63 -24.14 -3.04 8.38
N ALA A 64 -23.54 -4.18 8.04
CA ALA A 64 -23.66 -5.43 8.79
C ALA A 64 -22.78 -5.42 10.06
N VAL A 65 -23.26 -4.81 11.15
CA VAL A 65 -22.51 -4.56 12.40
C VAL A 65 -21.68 -5.75 12.93
N GLY A 66 -22.14 -6.99 12.73
CA GLY A 66 -21.45 -8.21 13.16
C GLY A 66 -20.45 -8.81 12.15
N SER A 67 -20.19 -8.17 11.01
CA SER A 67 -19.26 -8.66 10.00
C SER A 67 -17.81 -8.27 10.29
N ALA A 68 -16.86 -9.02 9.72
CA ALA A 68 -15.43 -8.70 9.83
C ALA A 68 -15.12 -7.32 9.23
N GLN A 69 -15.77 -6.99 8.11
CA GLN A 69 -15.64 -5.69 7.43
C GLN A 69 -16.06 -4.52 8.31
N TYR A 70 -17.27 -4.58 8.87
CA TYR A 70 -17.78 -3.53 9.74
C TYR A 70 -16.86 -3.33 10.94
N GLN A 71 -16.47 -4.44 11.59
CA GLN A 71 -15.58 -4.40 12.75
C GLN A 71 -14.18 -3.89 12.40
N TYR A 72 -13.61 -4.26 11.25
CA TYR A 72 -12.29 -3.76 10.86
C TYR A 72 -12.34 -2.25 10.58
N ILE A 73 -13.33 -1.79 9.81
CA ILE A 73 -13.52 -0.36 9.49
C ILE A 73 -13.71 0.48 10.75
N HIS A 74 -14.54 0.04 11.70
CA HIS A 74 -14.85 0.85 12.89
C HIS A 74 -13.81 0.75 14.03
N ASN A 75 -12.89 -0.23 14.00
CA ASN A 75 -11.87 -0.40 15.04
C ASN A 75 -10.44 -0.03 14.58
N HIS A 76 -10.11 -0.11 13.29
CA HIS A 76 -8.76 0.13 12.75
C HIS A 76 -8.68 1.31 11.76
N MET A 77 -9.75 1.61 11.01
CA MET A 77 -9.68 2.61 9.94
C MET A 77 -10.02 4.02 10.42
N THR A 78 -9.22 5.00 10.00
CA THR A 78 -9.43 6.43 10.19
C THR A 78 -9.78 7.09 8.86
N VAL A 79 -10.89 7.83 8.81
CA VAL A 79 -11.28 8.66 7.65
C VAL A 79 -10.43 9.93 7.63
N ASP A 80 -9.59 10.12 6.60
CA ASP A 80 -8.94 11.41 6.36
C ASP A 80 -9.99 12.47 6.00
N GLN A 81 -10.05 13.53 6.79
CA GLN A 81 -10.97 14.65 6.60
C GLN A 81 -10.62 15.55 5.41
N THR A 82 -9.49 15.30 4.74
CA THR A 82 -9.04 16.02 3.54
C THR A 82 -9.50 15.33 2.27
N THR A 83 -9.20 14.03 2.12
CA THR A 83 -9.45 13.24 0.90
C THR A 83 -10.67 12.35 0.98
N GLY A 84 -11.18 12.03 2.16
CA GLY A 84 -12.24 11.02 2.37
C GLY A 84 -11.76 9.58 2.23
N LEU A 85 -10.47 9.33 1.99
CA LEU A 85 -9.90 7.99 2.00
C LEU A 85 -9.81 7.46 3.45
N LEU A 86 -10.05 6.16 3.63
CA LEU A 86 -9.83 5.46 4.90
C LEU A 86 -8.40 4.92 4.95
N TYR A 87 -7.71 5.08 6.09
CA TYR A 87 -6.36 4.58 6.35
C TYR A 87 -6.30 3.79 7.65
N ASP A 88 -5.49 2.74 7.70
CA ASP A 88 -5.18 2.01 8.95
C ASP A 88 -4.05 2.68 9.76
N GLU A 89 -3.64 2.05 10.87
CA GLU A 89 -2.61 2.57 11.81
C GLU A 89 -1.19 2.69 11.23
N ASP A 90 -0.92 2.11 10.05
CA ASP A 90 0.34 2.23 9.31
C ASP A 90 0.18 2.96 7.96
N GLY A 91 -1.03 3.42 7.62
CA GLY A 91 -1.29 4.22 6.42
C GLY A 91 -1.64 3.43 5.16
N PHE A 92 -2.04 2.16 5.27
CA PHE A 92 -2.59 1.41 4.14
C PHE A 92 -4.02 1.88 3.85
N ILE A 93 -4.33 2.09 2.57
CA ILE A 93 -5.62 2.64 2.13
C ILE A 93 -6.68 1.52 2.12
N GLY A 94 -7.85 1.78 2.68
CA GLY A 94 -8.97 0.83 2.70
C GLY A 94 -9.53 0.55 1.31
N VAL A 95 -9.55 -0.73 0.92
CA VAL A 95 -10.09 -1.18 -0.38
C VAL A 95 -10.94 -2.44 -0.26
N ALA A 96 -11.86 -2.62 -1.19
CA ALA A 96 -12.56 -3.87 -1.44
C ALA A 96 -11.86 -4.67 -2.56
N LEU A 97 -11.53 -5.93 -2.29
CA LEU A 97 -10.84 -6.83 -3.23
C LEU A 97 -11.69 -8.07 -3.55
N GLY A 98 -11.33 -8.83 -4.59
CA GLY A 98 -11.92 -10.15 -4.83
C GLY A 98 -11.74 -11.12 -3.63
N TYR A 99 -12.59 -12.14 -3.54
CA TYR A 99 -12.58 -13.09 -2.43
C TYR A 99 -11.36 -14.04 -2.38
N ASN A 100 -10.54 -14.12 -3.44
CA ASN A 100 -9.28 -14.89 -3.46
C ASN A 100 -8.09 -14.10 -2.89
N PHE A 101 -8.16 -12.76 -2.82
CA PHE A 101 -7.31 -12.00 -1.90
C PHE A 101 -7.71 -12.36 -0.47
N GLY A 102 -6.79 -12.26 0.49
CA GLY A 102 -6.90 -12.84 1.83
C GLY A 102 -8.05 -12.33 2.72
N ASP A 103 -8.00 -12.66 4.00
CA ASP A 103 -9.02 -12.21 4.96
C ASP A 103 -9.01 -10.69 5.16
N ILE A 104 -10.08 -10.15 5.75
CA ILE A 104 -10.20 -8.73 6.08
C ILE A 104 -9.04 -8.33 7.01
N GLY A 105 -8.37 -7.22 6.68
CA GLY A 105 -7.12 -6.78 7.30
C GLY A 105 -5.84 -7.22 6.57
N THR A 106 -5.93 -8.07 5.52
CA THR A 106 -4.75 -8.42 4.71
C THR A 106 -4.24 -7.20 3.94
N ARG A 107 -2.96 -6.88 4.10
CA ARG A 107 -2.25 -5.75 3.47
C ARG A 107 -1.53 -6.16 2.18
N TYR A 108 -1.47 -5.22 1.23
CA TYR A 108 -0.83 -5.39 -0.07
C TYR A 108 -0.12 -4.12 -0.54
N TYR A 109 0.91 -4.28 -1.36
CA TYR A 109 1.43 -3.22 -2.24
C TYR A 109 0.99 -3.50 -3.67
N PHE A 110 0.38 -2.50 -4.32
CA PHE A 110 -0.01 -2.55 -5.73
C PHE A 110 0.88 -1.60 -6.54
N GLU A 111 1.62 -2.13 -7.51
CA GLU A 111 2.49 -1.35 -8.40
C GLU A 111 1.75 -1.00 -9.70
N LEU A 112 1.88 0.25 -10.12
CA LEU A 112 1.37 0.75 -11.40
C LEU A 112 2.49 0.95 -12.44
N ASP A 113 2.14 0.85 -13.72
CA ASP A 113 3.03 1.13 -14.86
C ASP A 113 3.60 2.56 -14.88
N THR A 114 3.07 3.45 -14.05
CA THR A 114 3.54 4.81 -13.79
C THR A 114 4.65 4.91 -12.74
N GLY A 115 5.06 3.79 -12.13
CA GLY A 115 6.02 3.77 -11.00
C GLY A 115 5.41 4.21 -9.67
N ILE A 116 4.07 4.20 -9.57
CA ILE A 116 3.33 4.52 -8.35
C ILE A 116 3.06 3.22 -7.60
N THR A 117 3.44 3.16 -6.32
CA THR A 117 3.04 2.08 -5.40
C THR A 117 1.85 2.56 -4.57
N ILE A 118 0.79 1.76 -4.48
CA ILE A 118 -0.36 2.01 -3.62
C ILE A 118 -0.33 0.99 -2.46
N PRO A 119 -0.11 1.42 -1.20
CA PRO A 119 -0.32 0.58 -0.03
C PRO A 119 -1.82 0.46 0.23
N VAL A 120 -2.35 -0.76 0.25
CA VAL A 120 -3.79 -1.01 0.47
C VAL A 120 -4.04 -2.12 1.48
N VAL A 121 -5.13 -2.01 2.23
CA VAL A 121 -5.61 -3.03 3.16
C VAL A 121 -7.03 -3.44 2.79
N LYS A 122 -7.28 -4.75 2.76
CA LYS A 122 -8.58 -5.29 2.38
C LYS A 122 -9.59 -5.07 3.50
N VAL A 123 -10.56 -4.17 3.31
CA VAL A 123 -11.61 -3.86 4.28
C VAL A 123 -12.99 -4.40 3.88
N ASP A 124 -13.21 -4.70 2.59
CA ASP A 124 -14.32 -5.55 2.13
C ASP A 124 -13.88 -6.59 1.06
N ALA A 125 -14.77 -7.53 0.75
CA ALA A 125 -14.62 -8.57 -0.23
C ALA A 125 -15.76 -8.47 -1.26
N LYS A 126 -15.42 -8.19 -2.52
CA LYS A 126 -16.37 -8.21 -3.65
C LYS A 126 -17.13 -9.54 -3.66
N ALA A 127 -18.46 -9.49 -3.64
CA ALA A 127 -19.29 -10.68 -3.55
C ALA A 127 -19.06 -11.61 -4.77
N ALA A 128 -19.20 -12.92 -4.58
CA ALA A 128 -18.88 -13.90 -5.63
C ALA A 128 -19.76 -13.83 -6.90
N VAL A 129 -20.90 -13.13 -6.82
CA VAL A 129 -21.75 -12.81 -7.98
C VAL A 129 -21.24 -11.61 -8.78
N ASP A 130 -20.47 -10.73 -8.14
CA ASP A 130 -19.91 -9.50 -8.71
C ASP A 130 -18.43 -9.65 -9.07
N ALA A 131 -17.72 -10.63 -8.48
CA ALA A 131 -16.35 -11.04 -8.86
C ALA A 131 -16.28 -12.56 -9.01
N SER A 132 -16.67 -13.09 -10.18
CA SER A 132 -16.88 -14.53 -10.40
C SER A 132 -15.61 -15.35 -10.67
N ASP A 133 -14.49 -14.67 -10.96
CA ASP A 133 -13.13 -15.23 -10.94
C ASP A 133 -12.52 -15.25 -9.52
N GLY A 134 -13.16 -14.55 -8.57
CA GLY A 134 -12.67 -14.30 -7.22
C GLY A 134 -11.60 -13.22 -7.10
N TRP A 135 -11.29 -12.48 -8.18
CA TRP A 135 -10.23 -11.47 -8.23
C TRP A 135 -10.70 -10.10 -8.71
N THR A 136 -11.58 -10.04 -9.73
CA THR A 136 -11.91 -8.81 -10.47
C THR A 136 -13.41 -8.59 -10.57
N ALA A 137 -13.86 -7.33 -10.66
CA ALA A 137 -15.27 -7.01 -10.85
C ALA A 137 -15.75 -7.41 -12.26
N ASN A 138 -16.75 -8.30 -12.33
CA ASN A 138 -17.37 -8.82 -13.56
C ASN A 138 -17.84 -7.73 -14.54
N SER A 139 -18.12 -6.52 -14.04
CA SER A 139 -18.68 -5.39 -14.80
C SER A 139 -17.65 -4.59 -15.59
N ASN A 140 -16.38 -4.56 -15.15
CA ASN A 140 -15.34 -3.67 -15.70
C ASN A 140 -13.89 -4.16 -15.51
N GLY A 141 -13.68 -5.31 -14.86
CA GLY A 141 -12.37 -5.88 -14.56
C GLY A 141 -11.56 -5.13 -13.48
N SER A 142 -12.18 -4.27 -12.66
CA SER A 142 -11.46 -3.58 -11.57
C SER A 142 -10.99 -4.57 -10.51
N VAL A 143 -9.72 -4.45 -10.11
CA VAL A 143 -9.17 -5.20 -8.96
C VAL A 143 -9.41 -4.39 -7.69
N LEU A 144 -8.86 -3.16 -7.69
CA LEU A 144 -8.99 -2.18 -6.63
C LEU A 144 -10.34 -1.45 -6.71
N GLU A 145 -10.99 -1.35 -5.56
CA GLU A 145 -12.16 -0.52 -5.32
C GLU A 145 -11.96 0.19 -3.99
N PHE A 146 -11.84 1.51 -4.00
CA PHE A 146 -11.52 2.27 -2.80
C PHE A 146 -12.75 2.38 -1.88
N VAL A 147 -12.57 2.12 -0.60
CA VAL A 147 -13.62 2.28 0.41
C VAL A 147 -13.43 3.65 1.06
N ILE A 148 -14.40 4.54 0.85
CA ILE A 148 -14.25 5.99 1.10
C ILE A 148 -15.43 6.58 1.86
N ASP A 149 -15.24 7.72 2.53
CA ASP A 149 -16.33 8.65 2.81
C ASP A 149 -16.62 9.44 1.53
N SER A 150 -17.77 9.17 0.89
CA SER A 150 -18.03 9.77 -0.43
C SER A 150 -18.45 11.25 -0.37
N ASP A 151 -18.83 11.80 0.79
CA ASP A 151 -19.16 13.22 0.93
C ASP A 151 -17.86 14.06 0.88
N ILE A 152 -16.86 13.63 1.66
CA ILE A 152 -15.53 14.25 1.71
C ILE A 152 -14.80 13.98 0.39
N ALA A 153 -14.80 12.75 -0.11
CA ALA A 153 -14.10 12.39 -1.33
C ALA A 153 -14.70 13.04 -2.59
N THR A 154 -16.02 13.22 -2.67
CA THR A 154 -16.63 14.00 -3.78
C THR A 154 -16.16 15.46 -3.74
N SER A 155 -15.97 16.03 -2.55
CA SER A 155 -15.47 17.39 -2.38
C SER A 155 -14.01 17.55 -2.82
N TYR A 156 -13.15 16.57 -2.51
CA TYR A 156 -11.73 16.58 -2.88
C TYR A 156 -11.47 16.17 -4.34
N PHE A 157 -12.00 15.03 -4.77
CA PHE A 157 -11.72 14.41 -6.08
C PHE A 157 -12.74 14.76 -7.18
N GLY A 158 -13.88 15.39 -6.84
CA GLY A 158 -14.86 15.88 -7.82
C GLY A 158 -14.50 17.23 -8.43
N GLY A 159 -13.64 18.02 -7.77
CA GLY A 159 -13.26 19.37 -8.20
C GLY A 159 -12.54 19.41 -9.55
N THR A 160 -12.87 20.41 -10.38
CA THR A 160 -12.26 20.82 -11.66
C THR A 160 -12.22 19.79 -12.81
N ASN A 161 -11.87 18.52 -12.54
CA ASN A 161 -11.72 17.46 -13.54
C ASN A 161 -12.69 16.27 -13.32
N GLY A 162 -13.57 16.29 -12.30
CA GLY A 162 -14.68 15.34 -12.16
C GLY A 162 -14.29 13.87 -11.96
N LEU A 163 -13.19 13.63 -11.25
CA LEU A 163 -12.46 12.35 -11.26
C LEU A 163 -13.18 11.28 -10.47
N ALA A 164 -13.58 11.58 -9.21
CA ALA A 164 -14.47 10.69 -8.44
C ALA A 164 -15.88 10.63 -9.04
N SER A 165 -16.45 11.74 -9.52
CA SER A 165 -17.79 11.72 -10.15
C SER A 165 -17.88 10.88 -11.44
N SER A 166 -16.73 10.39 -11.96
CA SER A 166 -16.65 9.44 -13.07
C SER A 166 -16.65 7.96 -12.63
N GLY A 167 -16.71 7.66 -11.33
CA GLY A 167 -16.64 6.29 -10.79
C GLY A 167 -15.28 5.62 -10.92
N ASN A 168 -14.20 6.36 -11.22
CA ASN A 168 -12.89 5.77 -11.53
C ASN A 168 -11.71 6.64 -11.06
N PHE A 169 -11.04 6.20 -10.00
CA PHE A 169 -9.85 6.84 -9.42
C PHE A 169 -8.62 6.84 -10.35
N ASN A 170 -8.60 6.04 -11.42
CA ASN A 170 -7.54 6.08 -12.42
C ASN A 170 -7.36 7.44 -13.10
N ASN A 171 -8.36 8.31 -13.03
CA ASN A 171 -8.28 9.65 -13.60
C ASN A 171 -7.47 10.62 -12.70
N TYR A 172 -7.20 10.27 -11.44
CA TYR A 172 -6.42 11.08 -10.49
C TYR A 172 -4.92 10.81 -10.60
N GLU A 173 -4.10 11.85 -10.53
CA GLU A 173 -2.71 11.77 -11.02
C GLU A 173 -1.79 10.85 -10.21
N TYR A 174 -2.08 10.66 -8.92
CA TYR A 174 -1.35 9.73 -8.04
C TYR A 174 -2.01 8.36 -7.90
N LEU A 175 -3.02 8.06 -8.72
CA LEU A 175 -3.72 6.76 -8.77
C LEU A 175 -3.90 6.24 -10.22
N LYS A 176 -3.35 6.96 -11.21
CA LYS A 176 -3.39 6.60 -12.64
C LYS A 176 -2.34 5.55 -12.99
N GLY A 177 -2.72 4.58 -13.82
CA GLY A 177 -1.84 3.56 -14.35
C GLY A 177 -2.47 2.16 -14.33
N ASN A 178 -1.96 1.29 -15.18
CA ASN A 178 -2.31 -0.13 -15.22
C ASN A 178 -1.58 -0.88 -14.09
N ILE A 179 -2.22 -1.88 -13.49
CA ILE A 179 -1.57 -2.68 -12.43
C ILE A 179 -0.52 -3.60 -13.10
N VAL A 180 0.72 -3.57 -12.61
CA VAL A 180 1.86 -4.36 -13.14
C VAL A 180 2.53 -5.24 -12.10
N GLY A 181 2.24 -5.03 -10.82
CA GLY A 181 2.71 -5.85 -9.71
C GLY A 181 1.74 -5.83 -8.54
N ILE A 182 1.65 -6.94 -7.82
CA ILE A 182 0.97 -7.02 -6.53
C ILE A 182 1.86 -7.81 -5.59
N GLU A 183 2.03 -7.35 -4.36
CA GLU A 183 2.78 -8.03 -3.32
C GLU A 183 1.94 -8.18 -2.07
N LEU A 184 1.92 -9.38 -1.50
CA LEU A 184 1.37 -9.64 -0.17
C LEU A 184 2.33 -9.10 0.88
N VAL A 185 1.83 -8.28 1.81
CA VAL A 185 2.63 -7.68 2.89
C VAL A 185 2.56 -8.55 4.15
N SER A 186 3.65 -8.61 4.92
CA SER A 186 3.69 -9.22 6.25
C SER A 186 3.75 -8.17 7.37
N ASP A 187 3.51 -8.58 8.60
CA ASP A 187 3.58 -7.71 9.79
C ASP A 187 5.03 -7.31 10.17
N GLU A 188 6.04 -7.82 9.47
CA GLU A 188 7.44 -7.57 9.75
C GLU A 188 7.92 -6.32 9.01
N LYS A 189 8.28 -5.25 9.76
CA LYS A 189 8.92 -4.08 9.15
C LYS A 189 10.26 -4.46 8.53
N ALA A 190 10.58 -3.87 7.39
CA ALA A 190 11.87 -4.04 6.75
C ALA A 190 12.98 -3.32 7.55
N ASP A 191 14.15 -3.95 7.67
CA ASP A 191 15.18 -3.59 8.67
C ASP A 191 15.85 -2.21 8.45
N ASP A 192 15.70 -1.67 7.23
CA ASP A 192 16.11 -0.31 6.82
C ASP A 192 15.03 0.38 5.94
N GLY A 193 14.35 -0.38 5.07
CA GLY A 193 12.93 -0.20 4.72
C GLY A 193 12.46 0.36 3.36
N SER A 194 13.14 0.43 2.21
CA SER A 194 14.28 -0.26 1.61
C SER A 194 14.26 -1.79 1.58
N VAL A 195 13.10 -2.38 1.30
CA VAL A 195 13.07 -3.73 0.69
C VAL A 195 13.87 -3.73 -0.63
N VAL A 196 15.05 -4.36 -0.62
CA VAL A 196 15.89 -4.56 -1.80
C VAL A 196 15.48 -5.85 -2.50
N TYR A 197 14.98 -5.76 -3.73
CA TYR A 197 14.76 -6.93 -4.59
C TYR A 197 16.00 -7.22 -5.43
N GLU A 198 16.53 -8.44 -5.35
CA GLU A 198 17.45 -8.95 -6.38
C GLU A 198 16.67 -9.26 -7.67
N THR A 199 16.54 -8.24 -8.53
CA THR A 199 16.01 -8.40 -9.88
C THR A 199 16.90 -9.35 -10.68
N SER A 200 16.52 -10.63 -10.72
CA SER A 200 17.21 -11.70 -11.44
C SER A 200 17.10 -11.51 -12.96
N GLN A 201 17.85 -10.56 -13.51
CA GLN A 201 18.00 -10.41 -14.95
C GLN A 201 18.70 -11.65 -15.53
N THR A 202 17.95 -12.49 -16.25
CA THR A 202 18.52 -13.54 -17.09
C THR A 202 19.20 -12.92 -18.31
N ALA A 203 20.42 -12.41 -18.11
CA ALA A 203 21.18 -11.66 -19.11
C ALA A 203 21.48 -12.51 -20.35
N SER A 204 20.89 -12.14 -21.49
CA SER A 204 21.24 -12.69 -22.80
C SER A 204 22.54 -12.02 -23.30
N VAL A 205 23.65 -12.75 -23.18
CA VAL A 205 25.02 -12.25 -23.43
C VAL A 205 25.19 -11.65 -24.84
N LYS A 206 25.49 -10.34 -24.91
CA LYS A 206 26.25 -9.71 -26.01
C LYS A 206 27.12 -8.54 -25.54
N SER A 207 28.43 -8.77 -25.58
CA SER A 207 29.54 -7.83 -25.92
C SER A 207 29.39 -6.32 -25.66
N ASP A 208 30.20 -5.87 -24.71
CA ASP A 208 31.21 -4.80 -24.84
C ASP A 208 30.80 -3.30 -24.89
N GLU A 209 31.40 -2.55 -23.96
CA GLU A 209 31.68 -1.10 -23.96
C GLU A 209 30.52 -0.09 -24.10
N ASP A 210 29.81 0.18 -23.00
CA ASP A 210 29.75 1.54 -22.43
C ASP A 210 29.62 1.48 -20.89
N SER A 211 29.94 2.56 -20.17
CA SER A 211 29.98 2.60 -18.69
C SER A 211 28.71 3.23 -18.10
N ASP A 212 27.64 2.45 -18.00
CA ASP A 212 26.38 2.92 -17.41
C ASP A 212 26.52 3.28 -15.91
N HIS A 213 26.17 4.52 -15.59
CA HIS A 213 26.19 5.04 -14.22
C HIS A 213 25.02 4.50 -13.41
N ILE A 214 25.28 3.55 -12.51
CA ILE A 214 24.32 3.14 -11.47
C ILE A 214 24.02 4.35 -10.57
N GLN A 215 22.86 4.99 -10.75
CA GLN A 215 22.37 5.99 -9.80
C GLN A 215 21.83 5.30 -8.55
N VAL A 216 22.71 5.13 -7.56
CA VAL A 216 22.33 4.79 -6.19
C VAL A 216 21.63 6.01 -5.57
N VAL A 217 20.31 6.03 -5.59
CA VAL A 217 19.50 7.06 -4.93
C VAL A 217 19.48 6.77 -3.43
N GLN A 218 20.45 7.29 -2.68
CA GLN A 218 20.37 7.34 -1.22
C GLN A 218 19.36 8.42 -0.79
N GLY A 219 18.25 8.00 -0.19
CA GLY A 219 17.27 8.88 0.45
C GLY A 219 17.01 8.45 1.89
N GLY A 220 17.67 9.08 2.85
CA GLY A 220 17.36 8.95 4.28
C GLY A 220 16.48 10.10 4.76
N TYR A 221 15.77 9.90 5.87
CA TYR A 221 15.15 11.01 6.61
C TYR A 221 16.23 11.98 7.12
N SER A 222 15.92 13.28 7.08
CA SER A 222 16.60 14.32 7.85
C SER A 222 15.72 14.71 9.05
N ASP A 223 16.36 15.06 10.17
CA ASP A 223 15.72 15.44 11.44
C ASP A 223 14.75 16.65 11.36
#